data_AF-A0A957XY81-F1
#
_entry.id   AF-A0A957XY81-F1
#
_cell.length_a   1.000
_cell.length_b   1.000
_cell.length_c   1.000
_cell.angle_alpha   90.00
_cell.angle_beta   90.00
_cell.angle_gamma   90.00
#
_symmetry.space_group_name_H-M   'P 1'
#
loop_
_entity.id
_entity.type
_entity.pdbx_description
1 polymer ?
#
loop_
_entity_poly.entity_id
_entity_poly.type
_entity_poly.pdbx_seq_one_letter_code
_entity_poly.pdbx_strand_id
1 'polypeptide(L)'
;MTLTITLPDRIEQQLEQAATVHQLSVEEVAISLLDGALMSDLRGPSPEEVVAGIRALPANPQGVRPASGSLGDALRAVPGNPDFDLAAWQAEWAAVEAEMKSITRANDIAEGRM
;
A
#
# COMPACT_ATOMS: atom_id res chain seq x y z
N MET A 1 9.61 -29.86 -4.44
CA MET A 1 10.95 -30.41 -4.14
C MET A 1 11.05 -30.54 -2.64
N THR A 2 11.64 -31.61 -2.12
CA THR A 2 11.84 -31.80 -0.68
C THR A 2 13.22 -31.28 -0.28
N LEU A 3 13.27 -30.40 0.71
CA LEU A 3 14.49 -29.83 1.29
C LEU A 3 14.51 -30.22 2.77
N THR A 4 15.60 -30.83 3.23
CA THR A 4 15.79 -31.13 4.65
C THR A 4 16.69 -30.07 5.26
N ILE A 5 16.21 -29.42 6.31
CA ILE A 5 16.95 -28.42 7.07
C ILE A 5 17.12 -28.88 8.51
N THR A 6 18.30 -28.66 9.08
CA THR A 6 18.57 -28.93 10.50
C THR A 6 18.39 -27.64 11.27
N LEU A 7 17.52 -27.67 12.28
CA LEU A 7 17.19 -26.52 13.12
C LEU A 7 17.75 -26.69 14.53
N PRO A 8 18.10 -25.61 15.24
CA PRO A 8 18.40 -25.69 16.68
C PRO A 8 17.15 -26.13 17.47
N ASP A 9 17.33 -26.94 18.51
CA ASP A 9 16.25 -27.53 19.34
C ASP A 9 15.21 -26.50 19.82
N ARG A 10 15.66 -25.28 20.12
CA ARG A 10 14.77 -24.19 20.53
C ARG A 10 13.75 -23.83 19.45
N ILE A 11 14.17 -23.80 18.19
CA ILE A 11 13.32 -23.43 17.06
C ILE A 11 12.34 -24.56 16.74
N GLU A 12 12.79 -25.81 16.85
CA GLU A 12 11.92 -26.98 16.71
C GLU A 12 10.79 -26.96 17.73
N GLN A 13 11.10 -26.75 19.02
CA GLN A 13 10.08 -26.62 20.07
C GLN A 13 9.10 -25.47 19.81
N GLN A 14 9.59 -24.34 19.32
CA GLN A 14 8.73 -23.20 18.99
C GLN A 14 7.79 -23.50 17.81
N LEU A 15 8.28 -24.22 16.79
CA LEU A 15 7.45 -24.64 15.66
C LEU A 15 6.40 -25.67 16.07
N GLU A 16 6.74 -26.64 16.91
CA GLU A 16 5.79 -27.62 17.45
C GLU A 16 4.69 -26.94 18.28
N GLN A 17 5.07 -25.97 19.12
CA GLN A 17 4.13 -25.22 19.92
C GLN A 17 3.19 -24.38 19.04
N ALA A 18 3.73 -23.69 18.03
CA ALA A 18 2.92 -22.94 17.07
C ALA A 18 1.99 -23.85 16.25
N ALA A 19 2.48 -25.00 15.78
CA ALA A 19 1.70 -26.01 15.07
C ALA A 19 0.51 -26.49 15.92
N THR A 20 0.75 -26.74 17.21
CA THR A 20 -0.30 -27.13 18.16
C THR A 20 -1.36 -26.04 18.33
N VAL A 21 -0.94 -24.78 18.52
CA VAL A 21 -1.84 -23.64 18.70
C VAL A 21 -2.70 -23.39 17.47
N HIS A 22 -2.09 -23.51 16.28
CA HIS A 22 -2.76 -23.24 15.01
C HIS A 22 -3.45 -24.47 14.40
N GLN A 23 -3.35 -25.64 15.04
CA GLN A 23 -3.86 -26.93 14.53
C GLN A 23 -3.34 -27.26 13.13
N LEU A 24 -2.07 -26.92 12.87
CA LEU A 24 -1.38 -27.16 11.61
C LEU A 24 -0.26 -28.17 11.83
N SER A 25 0.29 -28.71 10.75
CA SER A 25 1.56 -29.43 10.82
C SER A 25 2.74 -28.48 11.03
N VAL A 26 3.81 -28.99 11.64
CA VAL A 26 5.09 -28.26 11.79
C VAL A 26 5.61 -27.78 10.44
N GLU A 27 5.42 -28.58 9.40
CA GLU A 27 5.87 -28.29 8.04
C GLU A 27 5.08 -27.12 7.43
N GLU A 28 3.76 -27.06 7.59
CA GLU A 28 2.93 -25.94 7.13
C GLU A 28 3.30 -24.62 7.83
N VAL A 29 3.55 -24.67 9.13
CA VAL A 29 4.00 -23.49 9.90
C VAL A 29 5.37 -23.02 9.41
N ALA A 30 6.31 -23.95 9.19
CA ALA A 30 7.64 -23.63 8.69
C ALA A 30 7.57 -23.02 7.28
N ILE A 31 6.75 -23.57 6.38
CA ILE A 31 6.55 -23.04 5.03
C ILE A 31 5.97 -21.63 5.09
N SER A 32 4.93 -21.39 5.91
CA SER A 32 4.33 -20.06 6.04
C SER A 32 5.30 -19.01 6.58
N LEU A 33 6.15 -19.39 7.53
CA LEU A 33 7.17 -18.50 8.08
C LEU A 33 8.25 -18.17 7.05
N LEU A 34 8.73 -19.17 6.31
CA LEU A 34 9.71 -18.98 5.25
C LEU A 34 9.15 -18.12 4.11
N ASP A 35 7.90 -18.35 3.71
CA ASP A 35 7.22 -17.54 2.71
C ASP A 35 7.08 -16.08 3.17
N GLY A 36 6.64 -15.86 4.41
CA GLY A 36 6.56 -14.52 5.00
C GLY A 36 7.91 -13.81 5.09
N ALA A 37 8.98 -14.53 5.47
CA ALA A 37 10.33 -13.98 5.56
C ALA A 37 10.89 -13.62 4.17
N LEU A 38 10.78 -14.53 3.20
CA LEU A 38 11.26 -14.30 1.84
C LEU A 38 10.49 -13.20 1.11
N MET A 39 9.17 -13.11 1.33
CA MET A 39 8.35 -12.03 0.79
C MET A 39 8.64 -10.68 1.46
N SER A 40 9.10 -10.66 2.70
CA SER A 40 9.48 -9.42 3.40
C SER A 40 10.76 -8.81 2.83
N ASP A 41 11.74 -9.63 2.46
CA ASP A 41 12.97 -9.17 1.79
C ASP A 41 12.73 -8.73 0.33
N LEU A 42 11.65 -9.20 -0.29
CA LEU A 42 11.24 -8.80 -1.64
C LEU A 42 10.30 -7.59 -1.67
N ARG A 43 9.82 -7.12 -0.51
CA ARG A 43 9.05 -5.88 -0.46
C ARG A 43 10.00 -4.75 -0.78
N GLY A 44 9.68 -4.00 -1.85
CA GLY A 44 10.33 -2.74 -2.15
C GLY A 44 10.33 -1.80 -0.94
N PRO A 45 11.09 -0.69 -0.99
CA PRO A 45 11.27 0.19 0.15
C PRO A 45 9.92 0.59 0.75
N SER A 46 9.85 0.56 2.08
CA SER A 46 8.71 1.07 2.83
C SER A 46 8.44 2.55 2.47
N PRO A 47 7.20 3.04 2.64
CA PRO A 47 6.88 4.44 2.39
C PRO A 47 7.81 5.41 3.14
N GLU A 48 8.20 5.07 4.36
CA GLU A 48 9.14 5.83 5.18
C GLU A 48 10.54 5.87 4.58
N GLU A 49 11.02 4.74 4.05
CA GLU A 49 12.31 4.65 3.35
C GLU A 49 12.29 5.44 2.03
N VAL A 50 11.17 5.42 1.31
CA VAL A 50 10.99 6.24 0.10
C VAL A 50 11.03 7.73 0.46
N VAL A 51 10.32 8.15 1.52
CA VAL A 51 10.32 9.53 1.99
C VAL A 51 11.71 9.97 2.45
N ALA A 52 12.42 9.10 3.20
CA ALA A 52 13.80 9.36 3.61
C ALA A 52 14.72 9.51 2.40
N GLY A 53 14.58 8.65 1.39
CA GLY A 53 15.32 8.74 0.13
C GLY A 53 15.06 10.06 -0.62
N ILE A 54 13.79 10.48 -0.71
CA ILE A 54 13.43 11.76 -1.35
C ILE A 54 14.01 12.94 -0.58
N ARG A 55 13.95 12.93 0.77
CA ARG A 55 14.52 14.00 1.61
C ARG A 55 16.03 14.09 1.54
N ALA A 56 16.70 12.96 1.32
CA ALA A 56 18.15 12.90 1.19
C ALA A 56 18.67 13.37 -0.17
N LEU A 57 17.80 13.46 -1.20
CA LEU A 57 18.20 14.00 -2.49
C LEU A 57 18.49 15.50 -2.37
N PRO A 58 19.61 15.98 -2.95
CA PRO A 58 19.84 17.41 -3.04
C PRO A 58 18.71 18.05 -3.85
N ALA A 59 18.32 19.27 -3.47
CA ALA A 59 17.41 20.05 -4.29
C ALA A 59 17.96 20.08 -5.72
N ASN A 60 17.19 19.56 -6.68
CA ASN A 60 17.56 19.55 -8.08
C ASN A 60 16.96 20.79 -8.76
N PRO A 61 17.69 21.92 -8.83
CA PRO A 61 17.18 23.14 -9.47
C PRO A 61 16.89 22.94 -10.97
N GLN A 62 17.47 21.92 -11.62
CA GLN A 62 17.17 21.58 -13.01
C GLN A 62 15.81 20.86 -13.17
N GLY A 63 15.25 20.31 -12.08
CA GLY A 63 13.91 19.72 -12.05
C GLY A 63 12.79 20.75 -11.91
N VAL A 64 13.12 21.97 -11.48
CA VAL A 64 12.16 23.07 -11.34
C VAL A 64 12.10 23.84 -12.66
N ARG A 65 11.10 23.53 -13.48
CA ARG A 65 10.82 24.31 -14.68
C ARG A 65 9.93 25.49 -14.30
N PRO A 66 10.33 26.74 -14.62
CA PRO A 66 9.44 27.88 -14.49
C PRO A 66 8.16 27.63 -15.26
N ALA A 67 7.02 28.04 -14.70
CA ALA A 67 5.75 27.95 -15.39
C ALA A 67 5.83 28.72 -16.72
N SER A 68 5.52 28.05 -17.83
CA SER A 68 5.54 28.67 -19.17
C SER A 68 4.34 29.57 -19.44
N GLY A 69 3.40 29.66 -18.50
CA GLY A 69 2.19 30.46 -18.60
C GLY A 69 1.24 30.22 -17.44
N SER A 70 0.09 30.90 -17.47
CA SER A 70 -0.97 30.70 -16.50
C SER A 70 -1.69 29.36 -16.75
N LEU A 71 -1.93 28.61 -15.67
CA LEU A 71 -2.79 27.41 -15.72
C LEU A 71 -4.17 27.75 -16.30
N GLY A 72 -4.72 28.92 -16.00
CA GLY A 72 -6.01 29.35 -16.54
C GLY A 72 -5.99 29.58 -18.05
N ASP A 73 -4.87 30.05 -18.61
CA ASP A 73 -4.72 30.22 -20.05
C ASP A 73 -4.54 28.87 -20.74
N ALA A 74 -3.77 27.96 -20.13
CA ALA A 74 -3.63 26.60 -20.61
C ALA A 74 -4.99 25.87 -20.64
N LEU A 75 -5.78 25.94 -19.57
CA LEU A 75 -7.10 25.32 -19.48
C LEU A 75 -8.11 25.92 -20.47
N ARG A 76 -8.05 27.23 -20.72
CA ARG A 76 -8.90 27.88 -21.74
C ARG A 76 -8.48 27.55 -23.17
N ALA A 77 -7.21 27.22 -23.39
CA ALA A 77 -6.68 26.82 -24.69
C ALA A 77 -6.90 25.33 -25.02
N VAL A 78 -7.26 24.50 -24.03
CA VAL A 78 -7.65 23.11 -24.27
C VAL A 78 -8.96 23.12 -25.07
N PRO A 79 -9.04 22.46 -26.24
CA PRO A 79 -10.31 22.23 -26.91
C PRO A 79 -11.24 21.53 -25.93
N GLY A 80 -12.36 22.18 -25.58
CA GLY A 80 -13.35 21.56 -24.70
C GLY A 80 -13.71 20.19 -25.25
N ASN A 81 -13.70 19.16 -24.41
CA ASN A 81 -14.13 17.83 -24.82
C ASN A 81 -15.64 17.90 -25.11
N PRO A 82 -16.07 17.81 -26.39
CA PRO A 82 -17.48 17.95 -26.75
C PRO A 82 -18.35 16.84 -26.16
N ASP A 83 -17.74 15.73 -25.76
CA ASP A 83 -18.40 14.55 -25.20
C ASP A 83 -18.30 14.51 -23.65
N PHE A 84 -17.79 15.55 -23.00
CA PHE A 84 -17.70 15.58 -21.54
C PHE A 84 -19.06 15.82 -20.89
N ASP A 85 -19.64 14.76 -20.33
CA ASP A 85 -20.86 14.82 -19.56
C ASP A 85 -20.57 15.19 -18.09
N LEU A 86 -20.75 16.47 -17.78
CA LEU A 86 -20.60 16.99 -16.42
C LEU A 86 -21.55 16.34 -15.42
N ALA A 87 -22.77 15.96 -15.84
CA ALA A 87 -23.75 15.37 -14.95
C ALA A 87 -23.37 13.92 -14.61
N ALA A 88 -22.91 13.15 -15.60
CA ALA A 88 -22.37 11.81 -15.36
C ALA A 88 -21.15 11.86 -14.42
N TRP A 89 -20.21 12.77 -14.67
CA TRP A 89 -19.04 12.97 -13.82
C TRP A 89 -19.41 13.32 -12.36
N GLN A 90 -20.38 14.22 -12.16
CA GLN A 90 -20.85 14.59 -10.82
C GLN A 90 -21.53 13.43 -10.09
N ALA A 91 -22.27 12.59 -10.81
CA ALA A 91 -22.90 11.40 -10.23
C ALA A 91 -21.85 10.37 -9.79
N GLU A 92 -20.82 10.13 -10.60
CA GLU A 92 -19.69 9.27 -10.23
C GLU A 92 -18.94 9.81 -9.02
N TRP A 93 -18.68 11.11 -8.98
CA TRP A 93 -18.00 11.74 -7.85
C TRP A 93 -18.80 11.62 -6.54
N ALA A 94 -20.11 11.81 -6.60
CA ALA A 94 -20.98 11.65 -5.43
C ALA A 94 -20.99 10.21 -4.89
N ALA A 95 -20.90 9.21 -5.78
CA ALA A 95 -20.81 7.80 -5.39
C ALA A 95 -19.49 7.52 -4.65
N VAL A 96 -18.37 8.01 -5.17
CA VAL A 96 -17.04 7.89 -4.53
C VAL A 96 -17.02 8.58 -3.16
N GLU A 97 -17.55 9.80 -3.06
CA GLU A 97 -17.62 10.51 -1.77
C GLU A 97 -18.48 9.77 -0.73
N ALA A 98 -19.58 9.14 -1.15
CA ALA A 98 -20.42 8.34 -0.28
C ALA A 98 -19.70 7.08 0.22
N GLU A 99 -18.96 6.40 -0.65
CA GLU A 99 -18.17 5.22 -0.30
C GLU A 99 -17.05 5.59 0.69
N MET A 100 -16.31 6.67 0.43
CA MET A 100 -15.27 7.15 1.33
C MET A 100 -15.84 7.51 2.72
N LYS A 101 -16.98 8.20 2.78
CA LYS A 101 -17.66 8.49 4.05
C LYS A 101 -18.09 7.23 4.79
N SER A 102 -18.53 6.19 4.08
CA SER A 102 -18.88 4.90 4.67
C SER A 102 -17.67 4.23 5.31
N ILE A 103 -16.53 4.22 4.62
CA ILE A 103 -15.27 3.66 5.13
C ILE A 103 -14.80 4.43 6.37
N THR A 104 -14.79 5.78 6.31
CA THR A 104 -14.41 6.61 7.47
C THR A 104 -15.31 6.32 8.67
N ARG A 105 -16.63 6.25 8.46
CA ARG A 105 -17.58 5.95 9.54
C ARG A 105 -17.37 4.56 10.12
N ALA A 106 -17.11 3.55 9.29
CA ALA A 106 -16.80 2.20 9.75
C ALA A 106 -15.52 2.17 10.59
N ASN A 107 -14.50 2.94 10.18
CA ASN A 107 -13.24 3.03 10.89
C ASN A 107 -13.37 3.80 12.22
N ASP A 108 -14.14 4.89 12.27
CA ASP A 108 -14.42 5.63 13.50
C ASP A 108 -15.17 4.79 14.55
N ILE A 109 -16.09 3.92 14.11
CA ILE A 109 -16.79 2.95 14.98
C ILE A 109 -15.81 1.90 15.50
N ALA A 110 -14.94 1.36 14.64
CA ALA A 110 -13.94 0.35 15.02
C ALA A 110 -12.86 0.92 15.97
N GLU A 111 -12.50 2.19 15.82
CA GLU A 111 -11.50 2.88 16.65
C GLU A 111 -12.11 3.52 17.92
N GLY A 112 -13.42 3.39 18.15
CA GLY A 112 -14.10 3.89 19.35
C GLY A 112 -14.10 5.41 19.50
N ARG A 113 -14.06 6.15 18.38
CA ARG A 113 -14.07 7.63 18.37
C ARG A 113 -15.47 8.24 18.32
N MET A 114 -16.50 7.48 18.68
CA MET A 114 -17.90 7.91 18.75
C MET A 114 -18.50 7.63 20.13
#